data_AF-A0A7X6AXC9-F1
#
_entry.id   AF-A0A7X6AXC9-F1
#
_cell.length_a   1.000
_cell.length_b   1.000
_cell.length_c   1.000
_cell.angle_alpha   90.00
_cell.angle_beta   90.00
_cell.angle_gamma   90.00
#
_symmetry.space_group_name_H-M   'P 1'
#
loop_
_entity.id
_entity.type
_entity.pdbx_description
1 polymer ?
#
loop_
_entity_poly.entity_id
_entity_poly.type
_entity_poly.pdbx_seq_one_letter_code
_entity_poly.pdbx_strand_id
1 'polypeptide(L)'
;MALARRNPRAGIRHPDGPPDLARLDRRPRTRSPDERLRRRASQPSPAAARLVRPHRPPQRRAESKPPHPRTGRRGAHRPPRHRPRAGPRRPPPTVAEPHNGYPSQGRHSPPCCPPLIPRERTPATISLDPTAHREFLRHLKGFIRDSKEILDAWDAYSEEHTDLSGWPHDDHAYGLRQSQRDADTAEAFESIRAGARHLLTTADTQLAHLPTHAVQNRWGYQLGVLHTALDRLDALHEQWLRTREDLPAKARPGTPAFDDALAEHHAASWSYLDDWATHGHTLREINSAARKARSPLAHSPASASVRRSAARK
;
A
#
# COMPACT_ATOMS: atom_id res chain seq x y z
N MET A 1 53.37 -48.72 0.16
CA MET A 1 54.61 -48.14 -0.40
C MET A 1 54.46 -46.62 -0.31
N ALA A 2 54.97 -45.99 0.75
CA ALA A 2 56.33 -45.44 0.92
C ALA A 2 56.24 -43.90 0.78
N LEU A 3 56.20 -43.14 1.90
CA LEU A 3 57.36 -42.51 2.59
C LEU A 3 57.88 -41.30 1.79
N ALA A 4 58.21 -40.12 2.33
CA ALA A 4 58.54 -39.65 3.68
C ALA A 4 58.60 -38.09 3.64
N ARG A 5 58.31 -37.35 4.74
CA ARG A 5 59.25 -36.58 5.61
C ARG A 5 60.09 -35.52 4.85
N ARG A 6 60.37 -34.29 5.33
CA ARG A 6 60.66 -33.80 6.70
C ARG A 6 60.88 -32.26 6.64
N ASN A 7 60.55 -31.56 7.72
CA ASN A 7 61.00 -30.21 8.12
C ASN A 7 62.53 -30.21 8.41
N PRO A 8 63.29 -29.09 8.47
CA PRO A 8 63.22 -28.18 9.64
C PRO A 8 63.69 -26.70 9.50
N ARG A 9 63.46 -25.99 10.61
CA ARG A 9 63.87 -24.63 11.07
C ARG A 9 65.38 -24.30 11.04
N ALA A 10 65.68 -23.01 10.86
CA ALA A 10 66.65 -22.17 11.60
C ALA A 10 66.36 -20.68 11.22
N GLY A 11 66.35 -19.64 12.05
CA GLY A 11 66.80 -19.43 13.43
C GLY A 11 67.98 -18.46 13.50
N ILE A 12 67.80 -17.13 13.36
CA ILE A 12 68.80 -16.11 13.75
C ILE A 12 68.10 -14.86 14.35
N ARG A 13 68.70 -14.34 15.42
CA ARG A 13 68.29 -13.28 16.36
C ARG A 13 68.76 -11.87 15.90
N HIS A 14 67.98 -10.83 16.28
CA HIS A 14 68.29 -9.46 16.82
C HIS A 14 69.55 -8.65 16.38
N PRO A 15 69.67 -7.31 16.64
CA PRO A 15 68.80 -6.34 17.36
C PRO A 15 68.69 -4.93 16.69
N ASP A 16 68.19 -3.96 17.48
CA ASP A 16 68.39 -2.50 17.42
C ASP A 16 67.45 -1.59 16.61
N GLY A 17 66.82 -0.67 17.33
CA GLY A 17 66.00 0.44 16.83
C GLY A 17 66.82 1.71 16.54
N PRO A 18 66.22 2.90 16.69
CA PRO A 18 65.57 3.68 15.62
C PRO A 18 66.43 4.89 15.18
N PRO A 19 65.99 5.70 14.18
CA PRO A 19 65.28 6.91 14.61
C PRO A 19 64.13 7.38 13.70
N ASP A 20 63.31 8.17 14.37
CA ASP A 20 62.31 9.12 13.91
C ASP A 20 62.86 10.12 12.87
N LEU A 21 62.20 10.22 11.71
CA LEU A 21 62.28 11.39 10.84
C LEU A 21 60.86 11.77 10.41
N ALA A 22 60.41 12.84 11.02
CA ALA A 22 59.21 13.59 10.70
C ALA A 22 59.18 14.09 9.25
N ARG A 23 57.93 14.32 8.80
CA ARG A 23 57.50 15.30 7.79
C ARG A 23 58.10 15.16 6.39
N LEU A 24 57.23 14.85 5.43
CA LEU A 24 57.13 15.64 4.20
C LEU A 24 55.74 15.49 3.55
N ASP A 25 55.18 16.66 3.23
CA ASP A 25 54.31 16.97 2.10
C ASP A 25 52.83 16.53 2.07
N ARG A 26 51.97 17.45 2.56
CA ARG A 26 50.58 17.61 2.10
C ARG A 26 50.60 18.18 0.68
N ARG A 27 50.29 17.34 -0.32
CA ARG A 27 49.84 17.81 -1.65
C ARG A 27 48.31 17.73 -1.79
N PRO A 28 47.67 18.72 -2.43
CA PRO A 28 46.23 18.73 -2.63
C PRO A 28 45.83 17.70 -3.69
N ARG A 29 44.90 16.80 -3.32
CA ARG A 29 44.29 15.85 -4.27
C ARG A 29 43.43 16.63 -5.26
N THR A 30 43.83 16.60 -6.53
CA THR A 30 42.99 16.96 -7.66
C THR A 30 41.79 16.03 -7.71
N ARG A 31 40.60 16.63 -7.84
CA ARG A 31 39.31 15.95 -7.89
C ARG A 31 39.18 15.24 -9.25
N SER A 32 38.99 13.92 -9.21
CA SER A 32 38.84 13.07 -10.40
C SER A 32 37.60 13.48 -11.22
N PRO A 33 37.66 13.47 -12.57
CA PRO A 33 36.52 13.79 -13.46
C PRO A 33 35.27 12.94 -13.23
N ASP A 34 35.41 11.77 -12.59
CA ASP A 34 34.34 10.82 -12.31
C ASP A 34 33.30 11.28 -11.27
N GLU A 35 33.62 12.28 -10.44
CA GLU A 35 32.72 12.75 -9.39
C GLU A 35 31.60 13.68 -9.93
N ARG A 36 31.77 14.25 -11.14
CA ARG A 36 30.75 15.11 -11.78
C ARG A 36 29.64 14.31 -12.44
N LEU A 37 29.90 13.08 -12.88
CA LEU A 37 28.88 12.20 -13.46
C LEU A 37 27.98 11.58 -12.38
N ARG A 38 28.50 11.32 -11.17
CA ARG A 38 27.67 10.81 -10.06
C ARG A 38 26.75 11.85 -9.43
N ARG A 39 27.05 13.15 -9.52
CA ARG A 39 26.18 14.22 -8.99
C ARG A 39 25.02 14.62 -9.91
N ARG A 40 24.98 14.15 -11.16
CA ARG A 40 23.86 14.39 -12.08
C ARG A 40 22.74 13.34 -11.95
N ALA A 41 22.98 12.25 -11.24
CA ALA A 41 22.02 11.16 -11.01
C ALA A 41 21.21 11.30 -9.70
N SER A 42 21.24 12.46 -9.03
CA SER A 42 20.51 12.68 -7.76
C SER A 42 19.68 13.95 -7.73
N GLN A 43 19.34 14.52 -8.89
CA GLN A 43 18.26 15.50 -8.97
C GLN A 43 16.95 14.78 -9.30
N PRO A 44 15.94 14.79 -8.41
CA PRO A 44 14.61 14.33 -8.77
C PRO A 44 14.04 15.27 -9.82
N SER A 45 13.61 14.69 -10.95
CA SER A 45 12.94 15.41 -12.03
C SER A 45 11.62 16.03 -11.53
N PRO A 46 11.31 17.30 -11.82
CA PRO A 46 10.08 17.96 -11.38
C PRO A 46 8.81 17.48 -12.12
N ALA A 47 8.86 16.34 -12.82
CA ALA A 47 7.72 15.76 -13.54
C ALA A 47 6.78 14.89 -12.69
N ALA A 48 7.14 14.57 -11.43
CA ALA A 48 6.35 13.70 -10.55
C ALA A 48 5.11 14.37 -9.90
N ALA A 49 4.60 15.46 -10.48
CA ALA A 49 3.40 16.17 -10.01
C ALA A 49 2.25 16.13 -11.01
N ARG A 50 2.22 15.14 -11.91
CA ARG A 50 0.98 14.78 -12.61
C ARG A 50 0.30 13.70 -11.80
N LEU A 51 -0.71 14.12 -11.05
CA LEU A 51 -1.81 13.28 -10.58
C LEU A 51 -2.19 12.30 -11.71
N VAL A 52 -1.80 11.04 -11.54
CA VAL A 52 -2.37 9.92 -12.28
C VAL A 52 -3.84 9.93 -11.94
N ARG A 53 -4.65 10.53 -12.82
CA ARG A 53 -6.09 10.38 -12.76
C ARG A 53 -6.37 8.88 -12.87
N PRO A 54 -7.22 8.29 -12.03
CA PRO A 54 -7.65 6.92 -12.24
C PRO A 54 -8.24 6.83 -13.65
N HIS A 55 -7.58 6.04 -14.50
CA HIS A 55 -8.01 5.78 -15.86
C HIS A 55 -9.38 5.08 -15.76
N ARG A 56 -10.45 5.83 -15.99
CA ARG A 56 -11.80 5.28 -16.08
C ARG A 56 -11.83 4.39 -17.32
N PRO A 57 -12.18 3.09 -17.22
CA PRO A 57 -12.26 2.23 -18.39
C PRO A 57 -13.30 2.77 -19.39
N PRO A 58 -13.10 2.56 -20.70
CA PRO A 58 -14.00 3.04 -21.73
C PRO A 58 -15.38 2.39 -21.54
N GLN A 59 -16.35 3.19 -21.10
CA GLN A 59 -17.75 2.79 -21.15
C GLN A 59 -18.12 2.60 -22.63
N ARG A 60 -18.53 1.38 -22.99
CA ARG A 60 -19.13 1.06 -24.29
C ARG A 60 -20.16 2.14 -24.64
N ARG A 61 -19.87 2.93 -25.69
CA ARG A 61 -20.80 3.91 -26.24
C ARG A 61 -22.03 3.17 -26.76
N ALA A 62 -23.16 3.36 -26.09
CA ALA A 62 -24.46 3.01 -26.61
C ALA A 62 -24.73 3.80 -27.91
N GLU A 63 -25.42 3.14 -28.82
CA GLU A 63 -25.72 3.54 -30.18
C GLU A 63 -26.33 4.95 -30.29
N SER A 64 -25.83 5.72 -31.26
CA SER A 64 -26.27 7.08 -31.55
C SER A 64 -27.54 7.04 -32.39
N LYS A 65 -28.67 7.45 -31.81
CA LYS A 65 -29.94 7.71 -32.51
C LYS A 65 -29.82 9.03 -33.32
N PRO A 66 -30.35 9.12 -34.56
CA PRO A 66 -30.18 10.30 -35.40
C PRO A 66 -31.08 11.49 -34.96
N PRO A 67 -30.68 12.74 -35.22
CA PRO A 67 -31.38 13.94 -34.75
C PRO A 67 -32.53 14.37 -35.68
N HIS A 68 -33.64 14.80 -35.08
CA HIS A 68 -34.72 15.54 -35.74
C HIS A 68 -34.41 17.06 -35.86
N PRO A 69 -35.01 17.77 -36.83
CA PRO A 69 -34.64 19.13 -37.18
C PRO A 69 -35.22 20.20 -36.23
N ARG A 70 -34.43 21.26 -36.04
CA ARG A 70 -34.75 22.47 -35.26
C ARG A 70 -35.72 23.38 -36.01
N THR A 71 -36.84 23.73 -35.38
CA THR A 71 -37.69 24.86 -35.77
C THR A 71 -37.40 26.11 -34.92
N GLY A 72 -37.04 27.18 -35.63
CA GLY A 72 -37.31 28.62 -35.41
C GLY A 72 -37.56 29.18 -34.01
N ARG A 73 -36.72 30.15 -33.64
CA ARG A 73 -36.83 31.06 -32.49
C ARG A 73 -37.18 32.47 -33.00
N ARG A 74 -38.26 33.08 -32.50
CA ARG A 74 -38.52 34.55 -32.47
C ARG A 74 -39.24 34.83 -31.14
N GLY A 75 -38.62 35.58 -30.21
CA GLY A 75 -38.97 36.98 -29.86
C GLY A 75 -40.10 37.02 -28.80
N ALA A 76 -40.26 37.94 -27.86
CA ALA A 76 -39.53 39.08 -27.34
C ALA A 76 -40.08 39.36 -25.92
N HIS A 77 -39.33 40.13 -25.12
CA HIS A 77 -39.67 40.89 -23.89
C HIS A 77 -41.06 40.80 -23.24
N ARG A 78 -41.10 40.57 -21.89
CA ARG A 78 -41.42 41.57 -20.82
C ARG A 78 -41.67 40.88 -19.45
N PRO A 79 -41.20 41.43 -18.30
CA PRO A 79 -41.70 41.12 -16.94
C PRO A 79 -42.66 42.26 -16.46
N PRO A 80 -43.19 42.37 -15.21
CA PRO A 80 -43.14 41.52 -14.00
C PRO A 80 -44.51 41.37 -13.24
N ARG A 81 -44.46 40.69 -12.07
CA ARG A 81 -45.21 40.94 -10.80
C ARG A 81 -46.38 40.02 -10.34
N HIS A 82 -46.26 39.65 -9.06
CA HIS A 82 -47.26 39.37 -8.00
C HIS A 82 -48.09 38.05 -7.95
N ARG A 83 -47.62 37.12 -7.09
CA ARG A 83 -48.29 36.55 -5.88
C ARG A 83 -49.59 35.68 -6.05
N PRO A 84 -50.07 34.96 -4.99
CA PRO A 84 -50.22 33.50 -4.99
C PRO A 84 -51.67 32.97 -4.96
N ARG A 85 -51.88 31.69 -5.31
CA ARG A 85 -53.08 30.86 -5.00
C ARG A 85 -52.70 29.37 -5.19
N ALA A 86 -52.68 28.52 -4.16
CA ALA A 86 -53.81 27.87 -3.47
C ALA A 86 -54.50 26.75 -4.29
N GLY A 87 -54.08 25.50 -4.05
CA GLY A 87 -54.86 24.24 -4.15
C GLY A 87 -55.25 23.72 -5.55
N PRO A 88 -55.69 22.44 -5.69
CA PRO A 88 -56.21 21.57 -4.64
C PRO A 88 -55.55 20.17 -4.53
N ARG A 89 -55.80 19.62 -3.35
CA ARG A 89 -55.53 18.25 -2.87
C ARG A 89 -56.20 17.19 -3.75
N ARG A 90 -55.53 16.05 -3.96
CA ARG A 90 -56.15 14.77 -4.29
C ARG A 90 -55.94 13.77 -3.13
N PRO A 91 -56.98 13.05 -2.69
CA PRO A 91 -56.94 12.11 -1.56
C PRO A 91 -56.41 10.72 -1.94
N PRO A 92 -55.98 9.89 -0.96
CA PRO A 92 -55.58 8.50 -1.17
C PRO A 92 -56.80 7.56 -1.17
N PRO A 93 -56.78 6.43 -1.91
CA PRO A 93 -57.75 5.37 -1.71
C PRO A 93 -57.34 4.41 -0.60
N THR A 94 -58.38 4.06 0.16
CA THR A 94 -58.47 3.23 1.36
C THR A 94 -58.40 1.73 1.09
N VAL A 95 -57.71 1.03 2.00
CA VAL A 95 -57.93 -0.31 2.58
C VAL A 95 -58.97 -1.24 1.93
N ALA A 96 -58.53 -2.48 1.63
CA ALA A 96 -59.33 -3.69 1.76
C ALA A 96 -58.43 -4.89 2.11
N GLU A 97 -58.56 -5.40 3.35
CA GLU A 97 -58.22 -6.79 3.71
C GLU A 97 -59.20 -7.77 3.04
N PRO A 98 -58.86 -9.07 2.94
CA PRO A 98 -59.52 -9.99 3.87
C PRO A 98 -58.68 -11.18 4.37
N HIS A 99 -58.92 -11.51 5.64
CA HIS A 99 -59.14 -12.85 6.23
C HIS A 99 -58.06 -13.96 6.12
N ASN A 100 -57.27 -14.03 7.20
CA ASN A 100 -57.22 -15.12 8.20
C ASN A 100 -57.76 -16.51 7.80
N GLY A 101 -56.88 -17.51 7.83
CA GLY A 101 -57.22 -18.95 7.77
C GLY A 101 -56.06 -19.83 8.23
N TYR A 102 -55.98 -20.11 9.54
CA TYR A 102 -55.22 -21.24 10.09
C TYR A 102 -55.99 -22.56 9.88
N PRO A 103 -55.28 -23.69 9.81
CA PRO A 103 -55.53 -24.70 10.84
C PRO A 103 -54.29 -25.37 11.43
N SER A 104 -54.56 -25.94 12.60
CA SER A 104 -53.75 -26.57 13.62
C SER A 104 -53.00 -27.85 13.27
N GLN A 105 -51.87 -28.00 13.97
CA GLN A 105 -51.36 -29.18 14.69
C GLN A 105 -51.17 -30.53 13.96
N GLY A 106 -49.90 -30.96 13.95
CA GLY A 106 -49.48 -32.36 13.88
C GLY A 106 -48.14 -32.52 14.59
N ARG A 107 -48.18 -33.00 15.83
CA ARG A 107 -47.02 -33.47 16.60
C ARG A 107 -46.39 -34.66 15.87
N HIS A 108 -45.07 -34.79 15.87
CA HIS A 108 -44.31 -36.04 16.10
C HIS A 108 -42.80 -35.74 16.07
N SER A 109 -42.15 -35.74 17.25
CA SER A 109 -40.71 -36.03 17.39
C SER A 109 -40.46 -37.53 17.19
N PRO A 110 -39.26 -37.95 16.73
CA PRO A 110 -38.35 -38.69 17.62
C PRO A 110 -36.85 -38.35 17.30
N PRO A 111 -35.81 -39.02 17.87
CA PRO A 111 -34.82 -38.32 18.70
C PRO A 111 -33.36 -38.45 18.21
N CYS A 112 -32.47 -37.75 18.92
CA CYS A 112 -31.04 -38.04 19.11
C CYS A 112 -30.11 -38.06 17.89
N CYS A 113 -29.55 -36.89 17.57
CA CYS A 113 -28.17 -36.73 17.12
C CYS A 113 -27.71 -35.29 17.46
N PRO A 114 -26.74 -35.08 18.37
CA PRO A 114 -26.20 -33.74 18.58
C PRO A 114 -25.28 -33.36 17.40
N PRO A 115 -25.47 -32.21 16.72
CA PRO A 115 -24.48 -31.74 15.78
C PRO A 115 -23.24 -31.24 16.55
N LEU A 116 -22.11 -31.80 16.17
CA LEU A 116 -20.77 -31.34 16.48
C LEU A 116 -20.68 -29.83 16.27
N ILE A 117 -20.42 -29.10 17.36
CA ILE A 117 -20.05 -27.68 17.32
C ILE A 117 -18.82 -27.57 16.40
N PRO A 118 -18.90 -26.81 15.28
CA PRO A 118 -17.72 -26.50 14.51
C PRO A 118 -16.79 -25.70 15.42
N ARG A 119 -15.58 -26.26 15.61
CA ARG A 119 -14.46 -25.66 16.33
C ARG A 119 -14.46 -24.15 16.16
N GLU A 120 -14.51 -23.47 17.30
CA GLU A 120 -14.07 -22.10 17.43
C GLU A 120 -12.79 -21.94 16.62
N ARG A 121 -12.87 -21.14 15.54
CA ARG A 121 -11.68 -20.49 15.03
C ARG A 121 -11.25 -19.57 16.16
N THR A 122 -10.31 -20.06 16.96
CA THR A 122 -9.48 -19.19 17.79
C THR A 122 -9.07 -18.02 16.91
N PRO A 123 -9.38 -16.77 17.28
CA PRO A 123 -8.74 -15.65 16.62
C PRO A 123 -7.24 -15.92 16.77
N ALA A 124 -6.53 -16.03 15.64
CA ALA A 124 -5.09 -16.17 15.62
C ALA A 124 -4.57 -15.14 16.62
N THR A 125 -4.05 -15.62 17.75
CA THR A 125 -3.44 -14.78 18.76
C THR A 125 -2.30 -14.13 18.02
N ILE A 126 -2.49 -12.87 17.64
CA ILE A 126 -1.47 -12.04 17.03
C ILE A 126 -0.39 -11.98 18.10
N SER A 127 0.56 -12.89 17.97
CA SER A 127 1.68 -13.00 18.89
C SER A 127 2.35 -11.64 18.87
N LEU A 128 2.38 -10.98 20.03
CA LEU A 128 3.12 -9.74 20.28
C LEU A 128 4.63 -9.99 20.25
N ASP A 129 5.08 -11.02 19.52
CA ASP A 129 6.48 -11.37 19.34
C ASP A 129 7.16 -10.24 18.56
N PRO A 130 8.13 -9.54 19.18
CA PRO A 130 8.91 -8.51 18.51
C PRO A 130 9.67 -9.05 17.28
N THR A 131 9.84 -10.36 17.15
CA THR A 131 10.49 -11.00 16.00
C THR A 131 9.55 -11.07 14.79
N ALA A 132 8.30 -11.48 14.98
CA ALA A 132 7.27 -11.46 13.94
C ALA A 132 7.01 -10.04 13.40
N HIS A 133 6.91 -9.03 14.27
CA HIS A 133 6.75 -7.64 13.84
C HIS A 133 7.92 -7.15 12.97
N ARG A 134 9.16 -7.51 13.34
CA ARG A 134 10.36 -7.16 12.57
C ARG A 134 10.39 -7.84 11.20
N GLU A 135 9.91 -9.07 11.12
CA GLU A 135 9.77 -9.81 9.86
C GLU A 135 8.73 -9.16 8.95
N PHE A 136 7.55 -8.82 9.46
CA PHE A 136 6.55 -8.10 8.67
C PHE A 136 7.03 -6.74 8.17
N LEU A 137 7.77 -5.98 8.99
CA LEU A 137 8.41 -4.73 8.53
C LEU A 137 9.47 -4.96 7.44
N ARG A 138 10.11 -6.13 7.41
CA ARG A 138 11.06 -6.53 6.36
C ARG A 138 10.32 -6.87 5.07
N HIS A 139 9.25 -7.65 5.14
CA HIS A 139 8.41 -7.95 3.99
C HIS A 139 7.79 -6.69 3.41
N LEU A 140 7.32 -5.75 4.26
CA LEU A 140 6.83 -4.44 3.84
C LEU A 140 7.88 -3.65 3.07
N LYS A 141 9.14 -3.67 3.52
CA LYS A 141 10.24 -3.04 2.77
C LYS A 141 10.46 -3.73 1.41
N GLY A 142 10.36 -5.05 1.35
CA GLY A 142 10.42 -5.82 0.11
C GLY A 142 9.33 -5.39 -0.85
N PHE A 143 8.06 -5.51 -0.43
CA PHE A 143 6.89 -5.09 -1.20
C PHE A 143 7.00 -3.66 -1.76
N ILE A 144 7.40 -2.67 -0.94
CA ILE A 144 7.54 -1.28 -1.41
C ILE A 144 8.61 -1.16 -2.51
N ARG A 145 9.73 -1.88 -2.38
CA ARG A 145 10.77 -1.89 -3.41
C ARG A 145 10.25 -2.57 -4.68
N ASP A 146 9.67 -3.75 -4.54
CA ASP A 146 9.23 -4.56 -5.68
C ASP A 146 8.11 -3.83 -6.45
N SER A 147 7.16 -3.20 -5.74
CA SER A 147 6.12 -2.35 -6.33
C SER A 147 6.69 -1.16 -7.11
N LYS A 148 7.77 -0.54 -6.60
CA LYS A 148 8.46 0.52 -7.31
C LYS A 148 9.11 0.00 -8.60
N GLU A 149 9.77 -1.16 -8.55
CA GLU A 149 10.40 -1.76 -9.73
C GLU A 149 9.35 -2.10 -10.80
N ILE A 150 8.20 -2.63 -10.38
CA ILE A 150 7.06 -2.92 -11.27
C ILE A 150 6.50 -1.63 -11.90
N LEU A 151 6.30 -0.57 -11.10
CA LEU A 151 5.82 0.72 -11.59
C LEU A 151 6.81 1.39 -12.55
N ASP A 152 8.10 1.41 -12.21
CA ASP A 152 9.14 1.97 -13.08
C ASP A 152 9.18 1.24 -14.43
N ALA A 153 9.02 -0.09 -14.42
CA ALA A 153 8.95 -0.90 -15.65
C ALA A 153 7.66 -0.64 -16.46
N TRP A 154 6.54 -0.42 -15.77
CA TRP A 154 5.27 -0.06 -16.40
C TRP A 154 5.33 1.33 -17.03
N ASP A 155 5.90 2.32 -16.34
CA ASP A 155 6.02 3.69 -16.83
C ASP A 155 6.89 3.74 -18.09
N ALA A 156 8.05 3.07 -18.07
CA ALA A 156 8.92 2.97 -19.24
C ALA A 156 8.21 2.32 -20.44
N TYR A 157 7.48 1.23 -20.20
CA TYR A 157 6.69 0.56 -21.24
C TYR A 157 5.58 1.48 -21.77
N SER A 158 4.84 2.13 -20.88
CA SER A 158 3.71 2.98 -21.26
C SER A 158 4.17 4.19 -22.06
N GLU A 159 5.30 4.81 -21.72
CA GLU A 159 5.86 5.93 -22.48
C GLU A 159 6.27 5.53 -23.90
N GLU A 160 6.83 4.33 -24.08
CA GLU A 160 7.23 3.81 -25.39
C GLU A 160 6.04 3.36 -26.25
N HIS A 161 4.97 2.87 -25.62
CA HIS A 161 3.85 2.21 -26.31
C HIS A 161 2.58 3.07 -26.41
N THR A 162 2.67 4.36 -26.09
CA THR A 162 1.56 5.32 -26.24
C THR A 162 1.95 6.49 -27.13
N ASP A 163 0.97 7.03 -27.85
CA ASP A 163 1.14 8.23 -28.66
C ASP A 163 1.18 9.52 -27.81
N LEU A 164 1.38 10.66 -28.47
CA LEU A 164 1.42 11.97 -27.79
C LEU A 164 0.11 12.35 -27.07
N SER A 165 -1.01 11.68 -27.41
CA SER A 165 -2.29 11.81 -26.72
C SER A 165 -2.47 10.81 -25.58
N GLY A 166 -1.52 9.91 -25.35
CA GLY A 166 -1.56 8.86 -24.34
C GLY A 166 -2.41 7.66 -24.76
N TRP A 167 -2.77 7.53 -26.04
CA TRP A 167 -3.45 6.34 -26.53
C TRP A 167 -2.43 5.26 -26.89
N PRO A 168 -2.66 4.00 -26.51
CA PRO A 168 -1.75 2.92 -26.85
C PRO A 168 -1.71 2.69 -28.37
N HIS A 169 -0.54 2.36 -28.89
CA HIS A 169 -0.38 1.99 -30.30
C HIS A 169 -1.05 0.65 -30.64
N ASP A 170 -1.09 -0.26 -29.66
CA ASP A 170 -1.77 -1.55 -29.69
C ASP A 170 -2.53 -1.75 -28.37
N ASP A 171 -3.86 -1.62 -28.42
CA ASP A 171 -4.74 -1.76 -27.26
C ASP A 171 -4.59 -3.13 -26.57
N HIS A 172 -4.41 -4.20 -27.34
CA HIS A 172 -4.37 -5.56 -26.83
C HIS A 172 -3.05 -5.84 -26.12
N ALA A 173 -1.92 -5.51 -26.75
CA ALA A 173 -0.60 -5.67 -26.14
C ALA A 173 -0.46 -4.80 -24.87
N TYR A 174 -0.96 -3.57 -24.92
CA TYR A 174 -0.98 -2.67 -23.77
C TYR A 174 -1.82 -3.24 -22.62
N GLY A 175 -3.03 -3.74 -22.92
CA GLY A 175 -3.90 -4.37 -21.93
C GLY A 175 -3.27 -5.61 -21.27
N LEU A 176 -2.60 -6.47 -22.05
CA LEU A 176 -1.86 -7.61 -21.49
C LEU A 176 -0.74 -7.17 -20.56
N ARG A 177 0.03 -6.14 -20.93
CA ARG A 177 1.11 -5.63 -20.09
C ARG A 177 0.57 -4.97 -18.82
N GLN A 178 -0.56 -4.29 -18.91
CA GLN A 178 -1.25 -3.72 -17.74
C GLN A 178 -1.71 -4.83 -16.79
N SER A 179 -2.33 -5.89 -17.32
CA SER A 179 -2.75 -7.04 -16.52
C SER A 179 -1.56 -7.72 -15.83
N GLN A 180 -0.39 -7.78 -16.48
CA GLN A 180 0.82 -8.33 -15.88
C GLN A 180 1.29 -7.47 -14.70
N ARG A 181 1.34 -6.14 -14.85
CA ARG A 181 1.68 -5.21 -13.75
C ARG A 181 0.77 -5.43 -12.54
N ASP A 182 -0.53 -5.53 -12.78
CA ASP A 182 -1.52 -5.71 -11.72
C ASP A 182 -1.31 -7.06 -11.00
N ALA A 183 -1.03 -8.13 -11.75
CA ALA A 183 -0.72 -9.44 -11.19
C ALA A 183 0.59 -9.46 -10.39
N ASP A 184 1.67 -8.90 -10.94
CA ASP A 184 2.98 -8.84 -10.28
C ASP A 184 2.90 -8.09 -8.94
N THR A 185 2.11 -7.02 -8.91
CA THR A 185 1.94 -6.21 -7.69
C THR A 185 1.07 -6.92 -6.66
N ALA A 186 0.03 -7.62 -7.10
CA ALA A 186 -0.77 -8.47 -6.21
C ALA A 186 0.08 -9.59 -5.59
N GLU A 187 0.92 -10.26 -6.40
CA GLU A 187 1.84 -11.29 -5.93
C GLU A 187 2.85 -10.72 -4.91
N ALA A 188 3.45 -9.57 -5.17
CA ALA A 188 4.37 -8.92 -4.23
C ALA A 188 3.71 -8.63 -2.87
N PHE A 189 2.43 -8.26 -2.87
CA PHE A 189 1.67 -7.95 -1.66
C PHE A 189 1.37 -9.19 -0.79
N GLU A 190 1.30 -10.38 -1.38
CA GLU A 190 1.02 -11.62 -0.62
C GLU A 190 2.04 -11.85 0.51
N SER A 191 3.29 -11.41 0.33
CA SER A 191 4.35 -11.49 1.35
C SER A 191 4.03 -10.73 2.65
N ILE A 192 3.16 -9.70 2.58
CA ILE A 192 2.78 -8.86 3.72
C ILE A 192 1.34 -9.05 4.16
N ARG A 193 0.50 -9.67 3.33
CA ARG A 193 -0.94 -9.80 3.54
C ARG A 193 -1.31 -10.33 4.93
N ALA A 194 -0.67 -11.42 5.35
CA ALA A 194 -0.90 -12.02 6.67
C ALA A 194 -0.54 -11.09 7.85
N GLY A 195 0.41 -10.17 7.64
CA GLY A 195 0.91 -9.24 8.66
C GLY A 195 0.34 -7.82 8.59
N ALA A 196 -0.39 -7.46 7.53
CA ALA A 196 -0.81 -6.08 7.27
C ALA A 196 -1.65 -5.49 8.41
N ARG A 197 -2.66 -6.23 8.90
CA ARG A 197 -3.49 -5.81 10.04
C ARG A 197 -2.68 -5.62 11.33
N HIS A 198 -1.71 -6.50 11.57
CA HIS A 198 -0.83 -6.41 12.73
C HIS A 198 0.05 -5.16 12.66
N LEU A 199 0.62 -4.87 11.48
CA LEU A 199 1.44 -3.68 11.26
C LEU A 199 0.63 -2.39 11.50
N LEU A 200 -0.60 -2.31 10.99
CA LEU A 200 -1.48 -1.17 11.20
C LEU A 200 -1.83 -0.98 12.68
N THR A 201 -2.33 -2.05 13.33
CA THR A 201 -2.68 -2.01 14.77
C THR A 201 -1.49 -1.58 15.63
N THR A 202 -0.29 -2.06 15.30
CA THR A 202 0.94 -1.70 16.00
C THR A 202 1.33 -0.24 15.75
N ALA A 203 1.17 0.26 14.52
CA ALA A 203 1.44 1.64 14.18
C ALA A 203 0.45 2.61 14.86
N ASP A 204 -0.84 2.29 14.90
CA ASP A 204 -1.85 3.06 15.62
C ASP A 204 -1.51 3.18 17.11
N THR A 205 -1.18 2.05 17.73
CA THR A 205 -0.75 2.01 19.14
C THR A 205 0.50 2.85 19.35
N GLN A 206 1.50 2.72 18.48
CA GLN A 206 2.74 3.50 18.58
C GLN A 206 2.47 5.00 18.43
N LEU A 207 1.64 5.39 17.46
CA LEU A 207 1.29 6.78 17.20
C LEU A 207 0.59 7.43 18.39
N ALA A 208 -0.34 6.71 19.03
CA ALA A 208 -1.07 7.19 20.21
C ALA A 208 -0.18 7.46 21.43
N HIS A 209 0.96 6.76 21.54
CA HIS A 209 1.90 6.88 22.66
C HIS A 209 3.10 7.79 22.38
N LEU A 210 3.20 8.36 21.17
CA LEU A 210 4.27 9.29 20.85
C LEU A 210 4.01 10.66 21.48
N PRO A 211 5.06 11.35 21.96
CA PRO A 211 4.89 12.72 22.41
C PRO A 211 4.52 13.61 21.21
N THR A 212 3.67 14.61 21.42
CA THR A 212 3.09 15.44 20.35
C THR A 212 4.14 16.05 19.41
N HIS A 213 5.31 16.44 19.94
CA HIS A 213 6.39 17.02 19.14
C HIS A 213 7.10 16.01 18.21
N ALA A 214 6.94 14.70 18.43
CA ALA A 214 7.51 13.64 17.61
C ALA A 214 6.52 13.12 16.55
N VAL A 215 5.25 13.53 16.62
CA VAL A 215 4.20 13.14 15.66
C VAL A 215 4.27 14.02 14.43
N GLN A 216 4.24 13.40 13.24
CA GLN A 216 4.17 14.13 11.98
C GLN A 216 2.71 14.22 11.51
N ASN A 217 2.26 15.41 11.11
CA ASN A 217 0.86 15.69 10.74
C ASN A 217 0.31 14.74 9.65
N ARG A 218 1.16 14.25 8.74
CA ARG A 218 0.75 13.35 7.65
C ARG A 218 0.40 11.93 8.09
N TRP A 219 0.91 11.49 9.24
CA TRP A 219 0.83 10.07 9.62
C TRP A 219 -0.59 9.59 9.83
N GLY A 220 -1.46 10.40 10.45
CA GLY A 220 -2.86 10.04 10.66
C GLY A 220 -3.62 9.81 9.36
N TYR A 221 -3.45 10.72 8.37
CA TYR A 221 -4.04 10.56 7.04
C TYR A 221 -3.53 9.30 6.34
N GLN A 222 -2.21 9.09 6.34
CA GLN A 222 -1.60 7.93 5.66
C GLN A 222 -2.04 6.60 6.28
N LEU A 223 -2.17 6.51 7.62
CA LEU A 223 -2.73 5.33 8.27
C LEU A 223 -4.20 5.10 7.87
N GLY A 224 -5.01 6.17 7.79
CA GLY A 224 -6.40 6.08 7.34
C GLY A 224 -6.53 5.54 5.91
N VAL A 225 -5.66 5.96 5.00
CA VAL A 225 -5.60 5.43 3.63
C VAL A 225 -5.24 3.94 3.64
N LEU A 226 -4.19 3.55 4.38
CA LEU A 226 -3.76 2.14 4.45
C LEU A 226 -4.83 1.21 5.05
N HIS A 227 -5.54 1.65 6.08
CA HIS A 227 -6.70 0.91 6.64
C HIS A 227 -7.79 0.72 5.59
N THR A 228 -8.20 1.81 4.95
CA THR A 228 -9.24 1.77 3.91
C THR A 228 -8.84 0.86 2.75
N ALA A 229 -7.60 0.96 2.28
CA ALA A 229 -7.08 0.13 1.21
C ALA A 229 -7.08 -1.35 1.60
N LEU A 230 -6.68 -1.70 2.83
CA LEU A 230 -6.69 -3.09 3.30
C LEU A 230 -8.11 -3.66 3.38
N ASP A 231 -9.05 -2.92 3.95
CA ASP A 231 -10.46 -3.34 4.02
C ASP A 231 -11.04 -3.59 2.62
N ARG A 232 -10.66 -2.77 1.65
CA ARG A 232 -11.07 -2.94 0.25
C ARG A 232 -10.43 -4.16 -0.41
N LEU A 233 -9.14 -4.42 -0.16
CA LEU A 233 -8.45 -5.61 -0.64
C LEU A 233 -9.04 -6.89 -0.05
N ASP A 234 -9.41 -6.88 1.23
CA ASP A 234 -10.08 -8.01 1.88
C ASP A 234 -11.46 -8.27 1.27
N ALA A 235 -12.26 -7.22 1.06
CA ALA A 235 -13.56 -7.34 0.40
C ALA A 235 -13.45 -7.87 -1.04
N LEU A 236 -12.48 -7.37 -1.82
CA LEU A 236 -12.21 -7.85 -3.18
C LEU A 236 -11.75 -9.30 -3.21
N HIS A 237 -11.03 -9.75 -2.18
CA HIS A 237 -10.63 -11.15 -2.08
C HIS A 237 -11.79 -12.08 -1.75
N GLU A 238 -12.66 -11.68 -0.83
CA GLU A 238 -13.90 -12.42 -0.58
C GLU A 238 -14.77 -12.50 -1.85
N GLN A 239 -14.85 -11.40 -2.61
CA GLN A 239 -15.53 -11.39 -3.90
C GLN A 239 -14.86 -12.36 -4.88
N TRP A 240 -13.53 -12.34 -4.98
CA TRP A 240 -12.79 -13.27 -5.84
C TRP A 240 -13.07 -14.74 -5.49
N LEU A 241 -13.10 -15.09 -4.19
CA LEU A 241 -13.41 -16.46 -3.77
C LEU A 241 -14.80 -16.91 -4.24
N ARG A 242 -15.81 -16.03 -4.15
CA ARG A 242 -17.16 -16.31 -4.66
C ARG A 242 -17.19 -16.42 -6.19
N THR A 243 -16.58 -15.46 -6.89
CA THR A 243 -16.47 -15.50 -8.35
C THR A 243 -15.84 -16.82 -8.81
N ARG A 244 -14.79 -17.27 -8.12
CA ARG A 244 -14.11 -18.53 -8.43
C ARG A 244 -14.99 -19.76 -8.22
N GLU A 245 -15.88 -19.75 -7.22
CA GLU A 245 -16.85 -20.82 -6.98
C GLU A 245 -17.94 -20.88 -8.06
N ASP A 246 -18.31 -19.72 -8.62
CA ASP A 246 -19.32 -19.59 -9.68
C ASP A 246 -18.77 -19.88 -11.09
N LEU A 247 -17.45 -20.04 -11.24
CA LEU A 247 -16.85 -20.35 -12.53
C LEU A 247 -17.28 -21.74 -13.04
N PRO A 248 -17.36 -21.92 -14.38
CA PRO A 248 -17.64 -23.23 -14.96
C PRO A 248 -16.68 -24.31 -14.43
N ALA A 249 -17.14 -25.54 -14.21
CA ALA A 249 -16.33 -26.62 -13.63
C ALA A 249 -15.02 -26.94 -14.39
N LYS A 250 -14.94 -26.56 -15.67
CA LYS A 250 -13.73 -26.72 -16.51
C LYS A 250 -12.76 -25.52 -16.42
N ALA A 251 -13.16 -24.44 -15.78
CA ALA A 251 -12.33 -23.25 -15.60
C ALA A 251 -11.25 -23.56 -14.56
N ARG A 252 -10.01 -23.45 -15.00
CA ARG A 252 -8.80 -23.67 -14.22
C ARG A 252 -7.74 -22.69 -14.68
N PRO A 253 -6.67 -22.44 -13.90
CA PRO A 253 -5.55 -21.62 -14.36
C PRO A 253 -5.10 -22.01 -15.78
N GLY A 254 -4.91 -21.03 -16.66
CA GLY A 254 -4.60 -21.24 -18.08
C GLY A 254 -5.82 -21.40 -18.98
N THR A 255 -7.04 -21.22 -18.46
CA THR A 255 -8.26 -21.15 -19.27
C THR A 255 -8.78 -19.73 -19.31
N PRO A 256 -9.32 -19.24 -20.45
CA PRO A 256 -9.78 -17.86 -20.56
C PRO A 256 -10.76 -17.45 -19.47
N ALA A 257 -11.74 -18.30 -19.15
CA ALA A 257 -12.73 -17.99 -18.12
C ALA A 257 -12.12 -17.78 -16.71
N PHE A 258 -11.05 -18.48 -16.37
CA PHE A 258 -10.36 -18.30 -15.09
C PHE A 258 -9.41 -17.11 -15.13
N ASP A 259 -8.60 -17.02 -16.19
CA ASP A 259 -7.56 -16.02 -16.33
C ASP A 259 -8.15 -14.61 -16.50
N ASP A 260 -9.26 -14.47 -17.25
CA ASP A 260 -10.00 -13.21 -17.41
C ASP A 260 -10.58 -12.74 -16.07
N ALA A 261 -11.20 -13.65 -15.31
CA ALA A 261 -11.77 -13.33 -14.00
C ALA A 261 -10.68 -12.96 -12.97
N LEU A 262 -9.51 -13.61 -13.05
CA LEU A 262 -8.37 -13.27 -12.21
C LEU A 262 -7.76 -11.91 -12.61
N ALA A 263 -7.66 -11.63 -13.91
CA ALA A 263 -7.20 -10.34 -14.42
C ALA A 263 -8.13 -9.20 -13.96
N GLU A 264 -9.45 -9.40 -13.99
CA GLU A 264 -10.42 -8.43 -13.46
C GLU A 264 -10.23 -8.21 -11.95
N HIS A 265 -9.98 -9.27 -11.18
CA HIS A 265 -9.70 -9.15 -9.74
C HIS A 265 -8.42 -8.33 -9.47
N HIS A 266 -7.34 -8.60 -10.20
CA HIS A 266 -6.09 -7.85 -10.06
C HIS A 266 -6.27 -6.39 -10.46
N ALA A 267 -6.95 -6.12 -11.57
CA ALA A 267 -7.26 -4.76 -12.02
C ALA A 267 -8.11 -3.97 -11.01
N ALA A 268 -9.09 -4.62 -10.38
CA ALA A 268 -9.90 -4.01 -9.32
C ALA A 268 -9.09 -3.74 -8.04
N SER A 269 -8.09 -4.57 -7.75
CA SER A 269 -7.22 -4.46 -6.57
C SER A 269 -6.13 -3.39 -6.73
N TRP A 270 -5.72 -3.13 -7.97
CA TRP A 270 -4.56 -2.28 -8.33
C TRP A 270 -4.47 -0.99 -7.52
N SER A 271 -5.51 -0.14 -7.53
CA SER A 271 -5.45 1.17 -6.88
C SER A 271 -5.20 1.09 -5.37
N TYR A 272 -5.70 0.03 -4.71
CA TYR A 272 -5.50 -0.16 -3.28
C TYR A 272 -4.11 -0.73 -2.97
N LEU A 273 -3.54 -1.53 -3.88
CA LEU A 273 -2.15 -1.96 -3.80
C LEU A 273 -1.19 -0.79 -4.00
N ASP A 274 -1.51 0.13 -4.92
CA ASP A 274 -0.76 1.37 -5.13
C ASP A 274 -0.80 2.30 -3.91
N ASP A 275 -1.95 2.42 -3.23
CA ASP A 275 -2.06 3.12 -1.95
C ASP A 275 -1.10 2.52 -0.90
N TRP A 276 -1.03 1.18 -0.83
CA TRP A 276 -0.12 0.46 0.06
C TRP A 276 1.36 0.68 -0.30
N ALA A 277 1.70 0.65 -1.59
CA ALA A 277 3.07 0.91 -2.06
C ALA A 277 3.48 2.36 -1.74
N THR A 278 2.58 3.31 -1.94
CA THR A 278 2.80 4.74 -1.74
C THR A 278 2.92 5.12 -0.26
N HIS A 279 2.03 4.61 0.59
CA HIS A 279 1.93 5.03 1.99
C HIS A 279 2.54 4.05 3.00
N GLY A 280 2.90 2.83 2.61
CA GLY A 280 3.40 1.79 3.52
C GLY A 280 4.65 2.19 4.30
N HIS A 281 5.50 3.08 3.76
CA HIS A 281 6.69 3.58 4.46
C HIS A 281 6.38 4.23 5.81
N THR A 282 5.19 4.82 5.97
CA THR A 282 4.71 5.46 7.21
C THR A 282 4.75 4.50 8.40
N LEU A 283 4.46 3.22 8.20
CA LEU A 283 4.50 2.20 9.26
C LEU A 283 5.91 2.05 9.85
N ARG A 284 6.94 2.15 8.99
CA ARG A 284 8.35 2.10 9.41
C ARG A 284 8.80 3.40 10.07
N GLU A 285 8.30 4.54 9.61
CA GLU A 285 8.59 5.85 10.22
C GLU A 285 8.07 5.93 11.65
N ILE A 286 6.79 5.56 11.87
CA ILE A 286 6.16 5.51 13.18
C ILE A 286 6.92 4.55 14.10
N ASN A 287 7.26 3.35 13.61
CA ASN A 287 8.04 2.40 14.39
C ASN A 287 9.40 2.96 14.81
N SER A 288 10.08 3.65 13.90
CA SER A 288 11.38 4.27 14.18
C SER A 288 11.26 5.40 15.20
N ALA A 289 10.22 6.23 15.10
CA ALA A 289 9.95 7.29 16.06
C ALA A 289 9.62 6.73 17.46
N ALA A 290 8.78 5.70 17.53
CA ALA A 290 8.43 5.03 18.79
C ALA A 290 9.65 4.41 19.48
N ARG A 291 10.56 3.79 18.71
CA ARG A 291 11.81 3.26 19.25
C ARG A 291 12.74 4.36 19.77
N LYS A 292 12.80 5.51 19.10
CA LYS A 292 13.60 6.67 19.56
C LYS A 292 13.02 7.26 20.85
N ALA A 293 11.70 7.42 20.94
CA ALA A 293 11.04 7.94 22.13
C ALA A 293 11.22 7.03 23.36
N ARG A 294 11.26 5.70 23.15
CA ARG A 294 11.51 4.71 24.20
C ARG A 294 12.97 4.60 24.66
N SER A 295 13.90 5.33 24.05
CA SER A 295 15.32 5.29 24.43
C SER A 295 15.72 6.58 25.14
N PRO A 296 15.64 6.66 26.49
CA PRO A 296 15.96 7.87 27.25
C PRO A 296 17.47 8.11 27.45
N LEU A 297 18.32 7.18 26.99
CA LEU A 297 19.76 7.20 27.25
C LEU A 297 20.51 8.07 26.22
N ALA A 298 20.37 9.40 26.34
CA ALA A 298 21.35 10.37 25.83
C ALA A 298 21.22 11.79 26.45
N HIS A 299 20.60 11.95 27.63
CA HIS A 299 20.58 13.23 28.35
C HIS A 299 21.12 13.09 29.77
N SER A 300 22.44 13.11 29.93
CA SER A 300 23.11 13.81 31.04
C SER A 300 24.61 13.92 30.76
N PRO A 301 25.16 15.13 30.68
CA PRO A 301 26.05 15.51 31.77
C PRO A 301 25.40 16.65 32.57
N ALA A 302 25.23 16.33 33.84
CA ALA A 302 24.76 17.22 34.88
C ALA A 302 25.48 18.57 34.84
N SER A 303 24.68 19.63 34.92
CA SER A 303 25.10 20.96 35.30
C SER A 303 25.68 20.93 36.72
N ALA A 304 27.00 20.81 36.86
CA ALA A 304 27.67 21.09 38.12
C ALA A 304 27.94 22.60 38.23
N SER A 305 26.89 23.35 38.54
CA SER A 305 27.06 24.66 39.17
C SER A 305 27.40 24.43 40.65
N VAL A 306 28.67 24.57 41.01
CA VAL A 306 29.05 24.90 42.38
C VAL A 306 29.73 26.26 42.36
N ARG A 307 28.92 27.29 42.65
CA ARG A 307 29.38 28.53 43.25
C ARG A 307 30.23 28.20 44.48
N ARG A 308 31.46 28.72 44.56
CA ARG A 308 32.08 29.08 45.84
C ARG A 308 32.46 30.55 45.79
N SER A 309 31.62 31.35 46.43
CA SER A 309 32.05 32.59 47.07
C SER A 309 32.96 32.22 48.23
N ALA A 310 34.18 32.76 48.25
CA ALA A 310 34.99 32.85 49.47
C ALA A 310 35.85 34.11 49.39
N ALA A 311 35.51 35.07 50.23
CA ALA A 311 36.32 36.22 50.58
C ALA A 311 37.44 35.80 51.56
N ARG A 312 38.64 36.39 51.42
CA ARG A 312 39.61 36.67 52.50
C ARG A 312 40.67 37.63 51.92
N LYS A 313 40.63 38.89 52.37
CA LYS A 313 41.57 39.52 53.32
C LYS A 313 42.93 39.82 52.70
#